data_AF-A0A7J7J2K5-F1
#
_entry.id   AF-A0A7J7J2K5-F1
#
_cell.length_a   1.000
_cell.length_b   1.000
_cell.length_c   1.000
_cell.angle_alpha   90.00
_cell.angle_beta   90.00
_cell.angle_gamma   90.00
#
_symmetry.space_group_name_H-M   'P 1'
#
loop_
_entity.id
_entity.type
_entity.pdbx_description
1 polymer ?
#
loop_
_entity_poly.entity_id
_entity_poly.type
_entity_poly.pdbx_seq_one_letter_code
_entity_poly.pdbx_strand_id
1 'polypeptide(L)'
;MLCIYTKTVGAFIQCSCNYFRVIVDKKENKLRKGSGFHLDMLVLGFIALINGFLGVPFVCAATVRSVAHTSALTIMSTNHAPGERPKLERIIEQRLSNLLVHLLIMASLFLGAVLQYIPTAVLFGVFLYMGVASLSGIQLWQRMILLITPTKHHPVDVGYVRYVRVRKMHIFTLIQIICVGILWGVKLSPGAMAFPFVLILLVPLRLFLLKHIFSTQELSELDKDDDCKVLIAAEEDDLDFYGTAHMPD
;
A
#
# COMPACT_ATOMS: atom_id res chain seq x y z
N MET A 1 -25.12 3.58 -25.27
CA MET A 1 -24.23 2.57 -24.66
C MET A 1 -22.78 3.06 -24.54
N LEU A 2 -22.15 3.54 -25.61
CA LEU A 2 -20.77 4.06 -25.59
C LEU A 2 -20.55 5.20 -24.59
N CYS A 3 -21.44 6.20 -24.55
CA CYS A 3 -21.34 7.34 -23.62
C CYS A 3 -21.48 6.93 -22.14
N ILE A 4 -22.23 5.85 -21.84
CA ILE A 4 -22.33 5.30 -20.48
C ILE A 4 -21.01 4.61 -20.13
N TYR A 5 -20.47 3.80 -21.04
CA TYR A 5 -19.21 3.09 -20.86
C TYR A 5 -18.04 4.07 -20.64
N THR A 6 -17.94 5.13 -21.45
CA THR A 6 -16.91 6.17 -21.28
C THR A 6 -17.03 6.89 -19.93
N LYS A 7 -18.25 7.17 -19.45
CA LYS A 7 -18.48 7.76 -18.13
C LYS A 7 -18.08 6.82 -17.00
N THR A 8 -18.42 5.53 -17.10
CA THR A 8 -18.06 4.52 -16.10
C THR A 8 -16.55 4.30 -16.03
N VAL A 9 -15.87 4.19 -17.18
CA VAL A 9 -14.41 4.06 -17.26
C VAL A 9 -13.72 5.32 -16.73
N GLY A 10 -14.20 6.51 -17.09
CA GLY A 10 -13.67 7.77 -16.55
C GLY A 10 -13.79 7.86 -15.03
N ALA A 11 -14.94 7.47 -14.48
CA ALA A 11 -15.15 7.42 -13.03
C ALA A 11 -14.22 6.41 -12.33
N PHE A 12 -13.98 5.25 -12.96
CA PHE A 12 -13.05 4.24 -12.46
C PHE A 12 -11.61 4.76 -12.41
N ILE A 13 -11.15 5.41 -13.48
CA ILE A 13 -9.81 6.00 -13.56
C ILE A 13 -9.66 7.09 -12.49
N GLN A 14 -10.64 7.99 -12.40
CA GLN A 14 -10.64 9.08 -11.41
C GLN A 14 -10.57 8.55 -9.97
N CYS A 15 -11.38 7.54 -9.64
CA CYS A 15 -11.38 6.94 -8.32
C CYS A 15 -10.04 6.27 -8.01
N SER A 16 -9.50 5.50 -8.95
CA SER A 16 -8.22 4.81 -8.79
C SER A 16 -7.07 5.78 -8.55
N CYS A 17 -7.04 6.91 -9.26
CA CYS A 17 -6.00 7.92 -9.08
C CYS A 17 -6.16 8.69 -7.76
N ASN A 18 -7.38 8.95 -7.32
CA ASN A 18 -7.63 9.54 -6.00
C ASN A 18 -7.17 8.61 -4.87
N TYR A 19 -7.53 7.32 -4.96
CA TYR A 19 -7.09 6.31 -4.01
C TYR A 19 -5.57 6.18 -3.98
N PHE A 20 -4.95 6.11 -5.15
CA PHE A 20 -3.50 6.09 -5.30
C PHE A 20 -2.83 7.31 -4.64
N ARG A 21 -3.36 8.51 -4.86
CA ARG A 21 -2.83 9.73 -4.25
C ARG A 21 -2.85 9.65 -2.74
N VAL A 22 -3.96 9.23 -2.12
CA VAL A 22 -4.05 9.12 -0.66
C VAL A 22 -2.99 8.18 -0.09
N ILE A 23 -2.58 7.16 -0.84
CA ILE A 23 -1.53 6.21 -0.42
C ILE A 23 -0.13 6.83 -0.54
N VAL A 24 0.16 7.55 -1.63
CA VAL A 24 1.50 8.12 -1.86
C VAL A 24 1.70 9.41 -1.07
N ASP A 25 0.67 10.25 -0.95
CA ASP A 25 0.68 11.55 -0.25
C ASP A 25 0.47 11.39 1.27
N LYS A 26 0.80 10.21 1.81
CA LYS A 26 0.83 10.00 3.25
C LYS A 26 1.85 10.93 3.89
N LYS A 27 1.49 11.53 5.03
CA LYS A 27 2.39 12.37 5.83
C LYS A 27 3.67 11.60 6.23
N GLU A 28 3.54 10.29 6.41
CA GLU A 28 4.63 9.36 6.71
C GLU A 28 5.74 9.40 5.66
N ASN A 29 5.40 9.60 4.38
CA ASN A 29 6.33 9.56 3.25
C ASN A 29 7.21 10.83 3.14
N LYS A 30 6.97 11.87 3.96
CA LYS A 30 7.76 13.10 4.05
C LYS A 30 8.14 13.70 2.67
N LEU A 31 7.18 13.71 1.74
CA LEU A 31 7.36 14.28 0.40
C LEU A 31 7.62 15.80 0.50
N ARG A 32 8.55 16.30 -0.33
CA ARG A 32 8.98 17.72 -0.32
C ARG A 32 8.30 18.54 -1.40
N LYS A 33 7.98 17.95 -2.56
CA LYS A 33 7.23 18.63 -3.62
C LYS A 33 5.74 18.32 -3.43
N GLY A 34 4.92 19.36 -3.25
CA GLY A 34 3.48 19.21 -3.03
C GLY A 34 2.77 18.43 -4.14
N SER A 35 1.60 17.87 -3.83
CA SER A 35 0.84 17.04 -4.77
C SER A 35 0.23 17.86 -5.91
N GLY A 36 0.47 17.47 -7.16
CA GLY A 36 -0.10 18.09 -8.36
C GLY A 36 -1.39 17.42 -8.85
N PHE A 37 -2.37 17.21 -7.97
CA PHE A 37 -3.56 16.38 -8.28
C PHE A 37 -4.35 16.83 -9.51
N HIS A 38 -4.67 18.13 -9.61
CA HIS A 38 -5.45 18.64 -10.74
C HIS A 38 -4.71 18.50 -12.06
N LEU A 39 -3.40 18.67 -12.04
CA LEU A 39 -2.56 18.48 -13.21
C LEU A 39 -2.51 17.00 -13.63
N ASP A 40 -2.42 16.08 -12.67
CA ASP A 40 -2.44 14.64 -12.93
C ASP A 40 -3.78 14.21 -13.57
N MET A 41 -4.91 14.72 -13.08
CA MET A 41 -6.22 14.44 -13.67
C MET A 41 -6.35 14.99 -15.09
N LEU A 42 -5.81 16.19 -15.36
CA LEU A 42 -5.81 16.78 -16.70
C LEU A 42 -4.95 15.95 -17.66
N VAL A 43 -3.75 15.57 -17.24
CA VAL A 43 -2.82 14.77 -18.05
C VAL A 43 -3.39 13.38 -18.34
N LEU A 44 -3.96 12.70 -17.35
CA LEU A 44 -4.62 11.40 -17.55
C LEU A 44 -5.84 11.50 -18.46
N GLY A 45 -6.64 12.57 -18.34
CA GLY A 45 -7.75 12.83 -19.25
C GLY A 45 -7.28 13.01 -20.70
N PHE A 46 -6.17 13.73 -20.90
CA PHE A 46 -5.58 13.92 -22.22
C PHE A 46 -5.01 12.62 -22.82
N ILE A 47 -4.29 11.83 -22.02
CA ILE A 47 -3.78 10.51 -22.43
C ILE A 47 -4.95 9.57 -22.76
N ALA A 48 -6.00 9.56 -21.95
CA ALA A 48 -7.19 8.75 -22.21
C ALA A 48 -7.89 9.15 -23.53
N LEU A 49 -7.94 10.44 -23.85
CA LEU A 49 -8.48 10.94 -25.11
C LEU A 49 -7.66 10.41 -26.30
N ILE A 50 -6.33 10.58 -26.25
CA ILE A 50 -5.44 10.07 -27.31
C ILE A 50 -5.57 8.55 -27.46
N ASN A 51 -5.57 7.82 -26.34
CA ASN A 51 -5.69 6.36 -26.34
C ASN A 51 -7.04 5.90 -26.92
N GLY A 52 -8.11 6.63 -26.62
CA GLY A 52 -9.44 6.38 -27.18
C GLY A 52 -9.49 6.57 -28.69
N PHE A 53 -8.82 7.59 -29.24
CA PHE A 53 -8.72 7.79 -30.69
C PHE A 53 -7.84 6.74 -31.39
N LEU A 54 -6.75 6.32 -30.76
CA LEU A 54 -5.83 5.30 -31.30
C LEU A 54 -6.32 3.86 -31.10
N GLY A 55 -7.41 3.64 -30.36
CA GLY A 55 -7.95 2.31 -30.05
C GLY A 55 -7.08 1.49 -29.08
N VAL A 56 -6.14 2.13 -28.37
CA VAL A 56 -5.28 1.48 -27.38
C VAL A 56 -5.95 1.50 -25.99
N PRO A 57 -5.64 0.54 -25.11
CA PRO A 57 -6.29 0.47 -23.80
C PRO A 57 -6.04 1.72 -22.94
N PHE A 58 -7.04 2.07 -22.13
CA PHE A 58 -6.91 3.15 -21.16
C PHE A 58 -5.91 2.77 -20.06
N VAL A 59 -5.10 3.75 -19.65
CA VAL A 59 -4.10 3.57 -18.59
C VAL A 59 -4.68 4.06 -17.26
N CYS A 60 -4.36 3.34 -16.19
CA CYS A 60 -4.76 3.68 -14.82
C CYS A 60 -3.53 3.70 -13.91
N ALA A 61 -3.60 4.47 -12.81
CA ALA A 61 -2.58 4.47 -11.77
C ALA A 61 -2.40 3.06 -11.17
N ALA A 62 -1.16 2.58 -11.12
CA ALA A 62 -0.82 1.24 -10.65
C ALA A 62 -0.24 1.28 -9.22
N THR A 63 -1.09 1.09 -8.21
CA THR A 63 -0.74 1.27 -6.79
C THR A 63 0.47 0.44 -6.36
N VAL A 64 0.50 -0.88 -6.62
CA VAL A 64 1.60 -1.75 -6.18
C VAL A 64 2.94 -1.36 -6.82
N ARG A 65 2.92 -1.08 -8.12
CA ARG A 65 4.13 -0.66 -8.86
C ARG A 65 4.68 0.66 -8.32
N SER A 66 3.79 1.62 -8.10
CA SER A 66 4.18 2.93 -7.58
C SER A 66 4.70 2.85 -6.15
N VAL A 67 4.09 2.05 -5.27
CA VAL A 67 4.58 1.83 -3.90
C VAL A 67 5.96 1.17 -3.92
N ALA A 68 6.16 0.16 -4.77
CA ALA A 68 7.47 -0.47 -4.95
C ALA A 68 8.52 0.53 -5.46
N HIS A 69 8.15 1.41 -6.39
CA HIS A 69 9.02 2.47 -6.89
C HIS A 69 9.38 3.50 -5.82
N THR A 70 8.40 3.95 -5.01
CA THR A 70 8.66 4.87 -3.89
C THR A 70 9.49 4.22 -2.80
N SER A 71 9.29 2.92 -2.55
CA SER A 71 10.10 2.14 -1.60
C SER A 71 11.54 1.99 -2.07
N ALA A 72 11.77 1.81 -3.38
CA ALA A 72 13.12 1.79 -3.95
C ALA A 72 13.85 3.15 -3.87
N LEU A 73 13.11 4.25 -3.72
CA LEU A 73 13.63 5.63 -3.60
C LEU A 73 13.66 6.15 -2.17
N THR A 74 13.36 5.28 -1.21
CA THR A 74 13.28 5.60 0.21
C THR A 74 14.65 5.51 0.86
N ILE A 75 15.05 6.56 1.58
CA ILE A 75 16.25 6.57 2.42
C ILE A 75 15.83 6.43 3.88
N MET A 76 16.31 5.36 4.51
CA MET A 76 16.17 5.13 5.94
C MET A 76 17.34 5.74 6.70
N SER A 77 17.09 6.43 7.82
CA SER A 77 18.15 7.07 8.59
C SER A 77 19.07 6.02 9.22
N THR A 78 20.39 6.27 9.16
CA THR A 78 21.44 5.39 9.70
C THR A 78 21.91 5.82 11.09
N ASN A 79 21.55 7.04 11.55
CA ASN A 79 21.90 7.55 12.88
C ASN A 79 20.78 7.27 13.87
N HIS A 80 20.74 6.04 14.38
CA HIS A 80 19.87 5.66 15.49
C HIS A 80 20.72 5.10 16.62
N ALA A 81 20.36 5.40 17.87
CA ALA A 81 20.95 4.74 19.01
C ALA A 81 20.72 3.22 18.88
N PRO A 82 21.64 2.35 19.35
CA PRO A 82 21.40 0.91 19.35
C PRO A 82 20.08 0.61 20.09
N GLY A 83 19.10 0.05 19.36
CA GLY A 83 17.73 -0.20 19.84
C GLY A 83 16.66 0.82 19.40
N GLU A 84 17.00 1.89 18.66
CA GLU A 84 16.03 2.80 18.03
C GLU A 84 15.91 2.53 16.52
N ARG A 85 14.68 2.52 16.02
CA ARG A 85 14.37 1.99 14.67
C ARG A 85 14.75 2.97 13.57
N PRO A 86 15.14 2.47 12.38
CA PRO A 86 15.41 3.30 11.22
C PRO A 86 14.18 4.13 10.83
N LYS A 87 14.13 5.39 11.26
CA LYS A 87 13.09 6.35 10.85
C LYS A 87 13.30 6.70 9.38
N LEU A 88 12.19 6.73 8.63
CA LEU A 88 12.19 7.27 7.26
C LEU A 88 12.73 8.70 7.30
N GLU A 89 13.86 8.95 6.65
CA GLU A 89 14.46 10.28 6.62
C GLU A 89 13.83 11.11 5.51
N ARG A 90 13.87 10.57 4.28
CA ARG A 90 13.32 11.22 3.08
C ARG A 90 13.16 10.25 1.91
N ILE A 91 12.24 10.58 0.99
CA ILE A 91 12.09 9.91 -0.31
C ILE A 91 12.72 10.79 -1.39
N ILE A 92 13.54 10.20 -2.27
CA ILE A 92 14.14 10.95 -3.38
C ILE A 92 13.13 11.07 -4.53
N GLU A 93 12.62 12.28 -4.76
CA GLU A 93 11.66 12.55 -5.83
C GLU A 93 12.35 12.80 -7.18
N GLN A 94 12.41 11.76 -8.01
CA GLN A 94 13.06 11.80 -9.32
C GLN A 94 12.04 11.68 -10.46
N ARG A 95 12.18 12.51 -11.49
CA ARG A 95 11.38 12.39 -12.74
C ARG A 95 12.05 11.47 -13.78
N LEU A 96 13.38 11.38 -13.74
CA LEU A 96 14.18 10.66 -14.74
C LEU A 96 13.96 9.15 -14.67
N SER A 97 13.82 8.56 -13.47
CA SER A 97 13.60 7.12 -13.31
C SER A 97 12.34 6.66 -14.04
N ASN A 98 11.23 7.39 -13.90
CA ASN A 98 9.99 7.10 -14.61
C ASN A 98 10.14 7.27 -16.13
N LEU A 99 10.83 8.32 -16.60
CA LEU A 99 11.09 8.52 -18.03
C LEU A 99 11.91 7.38 -18.63
N LEU A 100 12.98 6.96 -17.93
CA LEU A 100 13.84 5.85 -18.34
C LEU A 100 13.05 4.54 -18.41
N VAL A 101 12.22 4.22 -17.41
CA VAL A 101 11.41 3.00 -17.44
C VAL A 101 10.49 2.96 -18.68
N HIS A 102 9.83 4.07 -19.02
CA HIS A 102 8.98 4.12 -20.21
C HIS A 102 9.78 4.03 -21.52
N LEU A 103 10.96 4.65 -21.57
CA LEU A 103 11.87 4.54 -22.72
C LEU A 103 12.37 3.10 -22.89
N LEU A 104 12.72 2.41 -21.81
CA LEU A 104 13.12 1.01 -21.82
C LEU A 104 11.96 0.10 -22.26
N ILE A 105 10.73 0.38 -21.83
CA ILE A 105 9.54 -0.34 -22.31
C ILE A 105 9.38 -0.14 -23.82
N MET A 106 9.57 1.07 -24.35
CA MET A 106 9.52 1.31 -25.80
C MET A 106 10.67 0.59 -26.54
N ALA A 107 11.89 0.65 -26.03
CA ALA A 107 13.05 -0.02 -26.60
C ALA A 107 12.93 -1.56 -26.56
N SER A 108 12.16 -2.09 -25.59
CA SER A 108 11.94 -3.54 -25.43
C SER A 108 11.33 -4.20 -26.67
N LEU A 109 10.62 -3.44 -27.52
CA LEU A 109 10.06 -3.92 -28.79
C LEU A 109 11.15 -4.40 -29.76
N PHE A 110 12.34 -3.78 -29.75
CA PHE A 110 13.49 -4.17 -30.58
C PHE A 110 14.34 -5.27 -29.93
N LEU A 111 14.20 -5.48 -28.62
CA LEU A 111 14.97 -6.44 -27.83
C LEU A 111 14.20 -7.75 -27.58
N GLY A 112 13.10 -8.00 -28.30
CA GLY A 112 12.24 -9.18 -28.10
C GLY A 112 12.98 -10.52 -28.13
N ALA A 113 14.00 -10.64 -29.01
CA ALA A 113 14.83 -11.84 -29.13
C ALA A 113 15.72 -12.12 -27.89
N VAL A 114 16.00 -11.09 -27.07
CA VAL A 114 16.73 -11.22 -25.81
C VAL A 114 15.76 -11.45 -24.65
N LEU A 115 14.60 -10.78 -24.67
CA LEU A 115 13.59 -10.89 -23.61
C LEU A 115 12.98 -12.30 -23.49
N GLN A 116 12.93 -13.08 -24.57
CA GLN A 116 12.43 -14.47 -24.54
C GLN A 116 13.28 -15.43 -23.70
N TYR A 117 14.55 -15.09 -23.42
CA TYR A 117 15.41 -15.91 -22.55
C TYR A 117 15.02 -15.81 -21.08
N ILE A 118 14.19 -14.82 -20.70
CA ILE A 118 13.77 -14.63 -19.32
C ILE A 118 12.62 -15.62 -19.04
N PRO A 119 12.82 -16.63 -18.20
CA PRO A 119 11.76 -17.58 -17.90
C PRO A 119 10.64 -16.90 -17.13
N THR A 120 9.39 -17.23 -17.47
CA THR A 120 8.19 -16.66 -16.83
C THR A 120 8.15 -16.93 -15.33
N ALA A 121 8.78 -18.00 -14.84
CA ALA A 121 8.94 -18.31 -13.43
C ALA A 121 9.63 -17.18 -12.64
N VAL A 122 10.64 -16.52 -13.21
CA VAL A 122 11.35 -15.41 -12.56
C VAL A 122 10.44 -14.20 -12.43
N LEU A 123 9.61 -13.92 -13.45
CA LEU A 123 8.64 -12.82 -13.41
C LEU A 123 7.61 -13.04 -12.29
N PHE A 124 7.10 -14.26 -12.12
CA PHE A 124 6.22 -14.58 -11.00
C PHE A 124 6.88 -14.39 -9.63
N GLY A 125 8.17 -14.74 -9.51
CA GLY A 125 8.95 -14.48 -8.29
C GLY A 125 9.04 -12.98 -7.97
N VAL A 126 9.35 -12.15 -8.96
CA VAL A 126 9.42 -10.69 -8.79
C VAL A 126 8.04 -10.10 -8.47
N PHE A 127 6.97 -10.56 -9.13
CA PHE A 127 5.61 -10.13 -8.80
C PHE A 127 5.18 -10.53 -7.39
N LEU A 128 5.54 -11.73 -6.94
CA LEU A 128 5.27 -12.18 -5.58
C LEU A 128 6.03 -11.32 -4.55
N TYR A 129 7.32 -11.06 -4.79
CA TYR A 129 8.13 -10.19 -3.93
C TYR A 129 7.53 -8.79 -3.83
N MET A 130 7.18 -8.15 -4.96
CA MET A 130 6.53 -6.84 -4.96
C MET A 130 5.17 -6.88 -4.23
N GLY A 131 4.42 -7.98 -4.37
CA GLY A 131 3.18 -8.20 -3.64
C GLY A 131 3.39 -8.20 -2.14
N VAL A 132 4.27 -9.07 -1.63
CA VAL A 132 4.58 -9.20 -0.20
C VAL A 132 5.19 -7.92 0.36
N ALA A 133 6.16 -7.33 -0.33
CA ALA A 133 6.80 -6.08 0.08
C ALA A 133 5.80 -4.91 0.12
N SER A 134 4.77 -4.90 -0.71
CA SER A 134 3.72 -3.87 -0.65
C SER A 134 2.78 -4.00 0.55
N LEU A 135 2.69 -5.18 1.17
CA LEU A 135 1.84 -5.43 2.34
C LEU A 135 2.50 -4.92 3.64
N SER A 136 3.82 -4.90 3.73
CA SER A 136 4.55 -4.48 4.94
C SER A 136 4.28 -3.01 5.31
N GLY A 137 3.98 -2.15 4.33
CA GLY A 137 3.60 -0.75 4.53
C GLY A 137 2.14 -0.50 4.90
N ILE A 138 1.33 -1.54 5.12
CA ILE A 138 -0.11 -1.40 5.41
C ILE A 138 -0.38 -1.70 6.88
N GLN A 139 -0.96 -0.72 7.60
CA GLN A 139 -1.32 -0.86 9.01
C GLN A 139 -2.24 -2.05 9.32
N LEU A 140 -3.18 -2.38 8.42
CA LEU A 140 -4.04 -3.56 8.53
C LEU A 140 -3.21 -4.86 8.61
N TRP A 141 -2.18 -4.98 7.78
CA TRP A 141 -1.31 -6.15 7.74
C TRP A 141 -0.53 -6.29 9.06
N GLN A 142 0.03 -5.19 9.57
CA GLN A 142 0.72 -5.17 10.86
C GLN A 142 -0.21 -5.60 12.01
N ARG A 143 -1.47 -5.12 12.02
CA ARG A 143 -2.45 -5.50 13.03
C ARG A 143 -2.96 -6.93 12.89
N MET A 144 -2.96 -7.47 11.67
CA MET A 144 -3.32 -8.86 11.42
C MET A 144 -2.25 -9.82 11.96
N ILE A 145 -0.95 -9.48 11.81
CA ILE A 145 0.13 -10.23 12.45
C ILE A 145 -0.05 -10.20 13.98
N LEU A 146 -0.38 -9.03 14.54
CA LEU A 146 -0.61 -8.86 15.97
C LEU A 146 -1.83 -9.64 16.52
N LEU A 147 -2.78 -10.04 15.66
CA LEU A 147 -3.89 -10.93 16.04
C LEU A 147 -3.42 -12.39 16.24
N ILE A 148 -2.35 -12.78 15.56
CA ILE A 148 -1.76 -14.12 15.62
C ILE A 148 -0.71 -14.18 16.74
N THR A 149 -0.01 -13.07 17.00
CA THR A 149 0.96 -12.95 18.09
C THR A 149 0.27 -13.09 19.46
N PRO A 150 0.73 -14.00 20.35
CA PRO A 150 0.17 -14.11 21.69
C PRO A 150 0.44 -12.83 22.49
N THR A 151 -0.51 -12.46 23.35
CA THR A 151 -0.52 -11.19 24.12
C THR A 151 0.73 -10.92 24.96
N LYS A 152 1.55 -11.94 25.21
CA LYS A 152 2.83 -11.85 25.94
C LYS A 152 3.96 -11.23 25.10
N HIS A 153 3.90 -11.36 23.78
CA HIS A 153 4.93 -10.85 22.84
C HIS A 153 4.45 -9.60 22.11
N HIS A 154 3.48 -8.86 22.68
CA HIS A 154 3.10 -7.59 22.09
C HIS A 154 4.24 -6.59 22.28
N PRO A 155 4.76 -5.97 21.21
CA PRO A 155 5.80 -4.95 21.33
C PRO A 155 5.27 -3.79 22.17
N VAL A 156 5.96 -3.48 23.28
CA VAL A 156 5.56 -2.45 24.25
C VAL A 156 5.66 -1.03 23.65
N ASP A 157 6.41 -0.88 22.56
CA ASP A 157 6.70 0.42 21.98
C ASP A 157 5.57 1.02 21.14
N VAL A 158 4.56 0.25 20.71
CA VAL A 158 3.46 0.77 19.88
C VAL A 158 2.36 1.44 20.70
N GLY A 159 2.03 2.69 20.38
CA GLY A 159 1.05 3.50 21.11
C GLY A 159 -0.31 2.81 21.28
N TYR A 160 -0.82 2.15 20.23
CA TYR A 160 -2.14 1.49 20.26
C TYR A 160 -2.26 0.36 21.30
N VAL A 161 -1.17 -0.35 21.60
CA VAL A 161 -1.16 -1.47 22.54
C VAL A 161 -1.22 -1.00 23.99
N ARG A 162 -0.70 0.21 24.27
CA ARG A 162 -0.60 0.77 25.61
C ARG A 162 -1.90 1.42 26.09
N TYR A 163 -2.67 2.01 25.18
CA TYR A 163 -3.86 2.79 25.53
C TYR A 163 -5.19 2.07 25.25
N VAL A 164 -5.23 1.07 24.36
CA VAL A 164 -6.47 0.37 23.98
C VAL A 164 -6.46 -1.09 24.40
N ARG A 165 -7.59 -1.55 24.97
CA ARG A 165 -7.75 -2.97 25.38
C ARG A 165 -7.59 -3.91 24.19
N VAL A 166 -6.80 -4.97 24.37
CA VAL A 166 -6.51 -5.98 23.34
C VAL A 166 -7.77 -6.53 22.66
N ARG A 167 -8.86 -6.76 23.40
CA ARG A 167 -10.14 -7.24 22.82
C ARG A 167 -10.75 -6.27 21.81
N LYS A 168 -10.66 -4.97 22.08
CA LYS A 168 -11.19 -3.92 21.21
C LYS A 168 -10.37 -3.81 19.91
N MET A 169 -9.06 -4.00 20.00
CA MET A 169 -8.17 -4.08 18.83
C MET A 169 -8.49 -5.30 17.93
N HIS A 170 -8.80 -6.46 18.52
CA HIS A 170 -9.18 -7.66 17.78
C HIS A 170 -10.55 -7.51 17.09
N ILE A 171 -11.53 -6.89 17.76
CA ILE A 171 -12.84 -6.59 17.15
C ILE A 171 -12.67 -5.65 15.95
N PHE A 172 -11.83 -4.63 16.08
CA PHE A 172 -11.55 -3.69 15.00
C PHE A 172 -10.94 -4.36 13.77
N THR A 173 -9.92 -5.18 13.97
CA THR A 173 -9.25 -5.92 12.88
C THR A 173 -10.17 -6.95 12.23
N LEU A 174 -11.01 -7.64 13.01
CA LEU A 174 -12.02 -8.56 12.47
C LEU A 174 -13.02 -7.83 11.56
N ILE A 175 -13.52 -6.66 11.98
CA ILE A 175 -14.41 -5.83 11.16
C ILE A 175 -13.71 -5.43 9.85
N GLN A 176 -12.43 -5.04 9.90
CA GLN A 176 -11.67 -4.70 8.70
C GLN A 176 -11.47 -5.90 7.77
N ILE A 177 -11.19 -7.10 8.31
CA ILE A 177 -11.08 -8.33 7.52
C ILE A 177 -12.41 -8.67 6.83
N ILE A 178 -13.54 -8.52 7.53
CA ILE A 178 -14.88 -8.70 6.94
C ILE A 178 -15.10 -7.70 5.80
N CYS A 179 -14.76 -6.43 6.01
CA CYS A 179 -14.84 -5.39 4.98
C CYS A 179 -14.00 -5.72 3.74
N VAL A 180 -12.77 -6.22 3.92
CA VAL A 180 -11.92 -6.69 2.82
C VAL A 180 -12.52 -7.91 2.14
N GLY A 181 -13.11 -8.86 2.88
CA GLY A 181 -13.79 -10.02 2.34
C GLY A 181 -15.00 -9.65 1.46
N ILE A 182 -15.80 -8.66 1.87
CA ILE A 182 -16.91 -8.12 1.05
C ILE A 182 -16.36 -7.53 -0.25
N LEU A 183 -15.31 -6.70 -0.17
CA LEU A 183 -14.66 -6.13 -1.36
C LEU A 183 -14.08 -7.21 -2.28
N TRP A 184 -13.49 -8.26 -1.70
CA TRP A 184 -12.99 -9.42 -2.44
C TRP A 184 -14.11 -10.15 -3.18
N GLY A 185 -15.25 -10.39 -2.52
CA GLY A 185 -16.43 -10.99 -3.14
C GLY A 185 -16.97 -10.17 -4.31
N VAL A 186 -17.07 -8.85 -4.16
CA VAL A 186 -17.49 -7.95 -5.25
C VAL A 186 -16.51 -8.00 -6.42
N LYS A 187 -15.20 -8.04 -6.14
CA LYS A 187 -14.15 -8.12 -7.16
C LYS A 187 -14.20 -9.41 -7.98
N LEU A 188 -14.52 -10.55 -7.34
CA LEU A 188 -14.69 -11.83 -8.03
C LEU A 188 -16.01 -11.92 -8.82
N SER A 189 -16.98 -11.07 -8.51
CA SER A 189 -18.26 -11.03 -9.20
C SER A 189 -18.16 -10.34 -10.57
N PRO A 190 -19.09 -10.62 -11.52
CA PRO A 190 -19.22 -9.84 -12.76
C PRO A 190 -19.57 -8.37 -12.51
N GLY A 191 -19.95 -8.01 -11.27
CA GLY A 191 -20.16 -6.65 -10.80
C GLY A 191 -18.87 -5.90 -10.45
N ALA A 192 -17.69 -6.35 -10.88
CA ALA A 192 -16.41 -5.68 -10.62
C ALA A 192 -16.39 -4.19 -11.03
N MET A 193 -17.23 -3.78 -12.00
CA MET A 193 -17.41 -2.37 -12.38
C MET A 193 -17.98 -1.51 -11.24
N ALA A 194 -18.69 -2.11 -10.29
CA ALA A 194 -19.22 -1.45 -9.10
C ALA A 194 -18.18 -1.30 -7.97
N PHE A 195 -17.00 -1.91 -8.10
CA PHE A 195 -15.97 -1.94 -7.07
C PHE A 195 -15.62 -0.55 -6.50
N PRO A 196 -15.38 0.51 -7.30
CA PRO A 196 -15.10 1.84 -6.77
C PRO A 196 -16.24 2.42 -5.92
N PHE A 197 -17.48 2.18 -6.33
CA PHE A 197 -18.67 2.66 -5.61
C PHE A 197 -18.84 1.94 -4.28
N VAL A 198 -18.64 0.61 -4.26
CA VAL A 198 -18.64 -0.17 -3.03
C VAL A 198 -17.52 0.29 -2.09
N LEU A 199 -16.33 0.56 -2.62
CA LEU A 199 -15.21 1.10 -1.84
C LEU A 199 -15.56 2.44 -1.17
N ILE A 200 -16.15 3.37 -1.93
CA ILE A 200 -16.58 4.68 -1.42
C ILE A 200 -17.68 4.51 -0.37
N LEU A 201 -18.65 3.61 -0.58
CA LEU A 201 -19.75 3.33 0.36
C LEU A 201 -19.25 2.67 1.66
N LEU A 202 -18.18 1.87 1.59
CA LEU A 202 -17.60 1.20 2.73
C LEU A 202 -16.99 2.18 3.75
N VAL A 203 -16.51 3.34 3.30
CA VAL A 203 -15.91 4.37 4.17
C VAL A 203 -16.91 4.96 5.17
N PRO A 204 -18.06 5.55 4.77
CA PRO A 204 -19.05 6.06 5.72
C PRO A 204 -19.70 4.93 6.52
N LEU A 205 -19.91 3.76 5.92
CA LEU A 205 -20.39 2.58 6.63
C LEU A 205 -19.46 2.21 7.80
N ARG A 206 -18.15 2.14 7.53
CA ARG A 206 -17.11 1.91 8.54
C ARG A 206 -17.14 2.97 9.63
N LEU A 207 -17.22 4.26 9.27
CA LEU A 207 -17.26 5.36 10.24
C LEU A 207 -18.48 5.28 11.16
N PHE A 208 -19.65 4.93 10.62
CA PHE A 208 -20.89 4.78 11.40
C PHE A 208 -20.82 3.56 12.35
N LEU A 209 -20.38 2.40 11.85
CA LEU A 209 -20.18 1.19 12.66
C LEU A 209 -19.16 1.42 13.79
N LEU A 210 -18.04 2.09 13.49
CA LEU A 210 -16.99 2.36 14.46
C LEU A 210 -17.43 3.35 15.54
N LYS A 211 -18.17 4.39 15.17
CA LYS A 211 -18.71 5.36 16.13
C LYS A 211 -19.71 4.74 17.10
N HIS A 212 -20.38 3.65 16.71
CA HIS A 212 -21.33 2.95 17.58
C HIS A 212 -20.66 1.99 18.56
N ILE A 213 -19.48 1.45 18.21
CA ILE A 213 -18.78 0.42 19.00
C ILE A 213 -17.63 1.01 19.85
N PHE A 214 -17.04 2.14 19.44
CA PHE A 214 -15.82 2.71 20.04
C PHE A 214 -16.01 4.17 20.49
N SER A 215 -15.31 4.56 21.56
CA SER A 215 -15.23 5.96 21.98
C SER A 215 -14.32 6.76 21.03
N THR A 216 -14.57 8.06 20.87
CA THR A 216 -13.81 8.95 19.97
C THR A 216 -12.31 9.03 20.31
N GLN A 217 -11.94 8.86 21.58
CA GLN A 217 -10.54 8.81 22.01
C GLN A 217 -9.85 7.50 21.59
N GLU A 218 -10.51 6.36 21.78
CA GLU A 218 -9.98 5.04 21.37
C GLU A 218 -9.84 4.95 19.84
N LEU A 219 -10.78 5.56 19.10
CA LEU A 219 -10.75 5.59 17.63
C LEU A 219 -9.63 6.48 17.11
N SER A 220 -9.44 7.67 17.70
CA SER A 220 -8.33 8.56 17.34
C SER A 220 -6.99 7.93 17.66
N GLU A 221 -6.89 7.13 18.71
CA GLU A 221 -5.69 6.36 18.97
C GLU A 221 -5.50 5.28 17.93
N LEU A 222 -6.54 4.50 17.58
CA LEU A 222 -6.49 3.47 16.51
C LEU A 222 -6.29 3.99 15.09
N ASP A 223 -6.52 5.27 14.81
CA ASP A 223 -6.29 5.86 13.48
C ASP A 223 -5.09 6.83 13.47
N LYS A 224 -4.32 6.94 14.58
CA LYS A 224 -2.99 7.57 14.51
C LYS A 224 -2.12 6.80 13.51
N ASP A 225 -1.09 7.46 13.01
CA ASP A 225 -0.09 6.92 12.08
C ASP A 225 1.23 6.70 12.85
N ASP A 226 1.31 5.65 13.69
CA ASP A 226 2.52 5.24 14.41
C ASP A 226 3.13 3.98 13.74
N ASP A 227 3.12 3.91 12.40
CA ASP A 227 3.35 2.69 11.60
C ASP A 227 4.80 2.18 11.52
N CYS A 228 5.72 2.61 12.39
CA CYS A 228 7.11 2.10 12.41
C CYS A 228 7.36 1.04 13.52
N LYS A 229 6.30 0.64 14.22
CA LYS A 229 6.20 -0.16 15.46
C LYS A 229 6.40 -1.68 15.44
N VAL A 230 6.04 -2.37 14.37
CA VAL A 230 5.63 -3.79 14.55
C VAL A 230 6.49 -4.80 13.80
N LEU A 231 7.10 -4.44 12.68
CA LEU A 231 7.70 -5.44 11.79
C LEU A 231 9.12 -5.90 12.17
N ILE A 232 9.85 -5.16 13.00
CA ILE A 232 11.21 -5.54 13.43
C ILE A 232 11.20 -6.34 14.74
N ALA A 233 10.13 -6.34 15.54
CA ALA A 233 10.09 -7.18 16.76
C ALA A 233 10.21 -8.69 16.43
N ALA A 234 9.76 -9.11 15.24
CA ALA A 234 9.95 -10.48 14.77
C ALA A 234 11.36 -10.75 14.20
N GLU A 235 12.10 -9.71 13.81
CA GLU A 235 13.46 -9.83 13.23
C GLU A 235 14.55 -9.60 14.29
N GLU A 236 14.29 -8.78 15.33
CA GLU A 236 15.12 -8.60 16.53
C GLU A 236 15.12 -9.86 17.41
N ASP A 237 13.97 -10.53 17.61
CA ASP A 237 13.92 -11.80 18.36
C ASP A 237 14.73 -12.92 17.66
N ASP A 238 14.77 -12.94 16.32
CA ASP A 238 15.56 -13.91 15.54
C ASP A 238 17.07 -13.58 15.55
N LEU A 239 17.45 -12.30 15.63
CA LEU A 239 18.85 -11.85 15.75
C LEU A 239 19.43 -12.08 17.15
N ASP A 240 18.63 -11.92 18.20
CA ASP A 240 19.05 -12.13 19.60
C ASP A 240 19.27 -13.62 19.93
N PHE A 241 18.60 -14.54 19.23
CA PHE A 241 18.80 -15.98 19.41
C PHE A 241 20.20 -16.46 18.97
N TYR A 242 20.78 -15.88 17.92
CA TYR A 242 22.14 -16.22 17.48
C TYR A 242 23.25 -15.51 18.27
N GLY A 243 22.95 -14.34 18.88
CA GLY A 243 23.89 -13.61 19.74
C GLY A 243 24.03 -14.17 21.17
N THR A 244 23.06 -14.98 21.62
CA THR A 244 23.02 -15.55 22.98
C THR A 244 23.37 -17.04 23.05
N ALA A 245 23.62 -17.69 21.90
CA ALA A 245 24.15 -19.04 21.87
C ALA A 245 25.61 -19.03 22.36
N HIS A 246 25.80 -19.30 23.65
CA HIS A 246 27.10 -19.56 24.27
C HIS A 246 27.84 -20.57 23.40
N MET A 247 28.93 -20.15 22.76
CA MET A 247 29.86 -21.07 22.12
C MET A 247 30.53 -21.85 23.27
N PRO A 248 30.43 -23.19 23.32
CA PRO A 248 31.22 -23.95 24.28
C PRO A 248 32.69 -23.82 23.88
N ASP A 249 33.52 -23.39 24.83
CA ASP A 249 34.98 -23.31 24.70
C ASP A 249 35.60 -24.65 24.27
#